data_AF-A0A2W1JH33-F1
#
_entry.id   AF-A0A2W1JH33-F1
#
_cell.length_a   1.000
_cell.length_b   1.000
_cell.length_c   1.000
_cell.angle_alpha   90.00
_cell.angle_beta   90.00
_cell.angle_gamma   90.00
#
_symmetry.space_group_name_H-M   'P 1'
#
loop_
_entity.id
_entity.type
_entity.pdbx_description
1 polymer ?
#
loop_
_entity_poly.entity_id
_entity_poly.type
_entity_poly.pdbx_seq_one_letter_code
_entity_poly.pdbx_strand_id
1 'polypeptide(L)'
;MYEVALHPDAQKVYLKADKALAKKIARCLQQLEQTPRSHPNIKALRGDYAGCYRYRIGDYRVVYSIDDGQVLVLVVAIAHRSEAYKPHG
;
A
#
# COMPACT_ATOMS: atom_id res chain seq x y z
N MET A 1 0.68 16.84 -3.11
CA MET A 1 -0.10 15.86 -2.33
C MET A 1 -0.75 14.93 -3.33
N TYR A 2 -0.54 13.63 -3.18
CA TYR A 2 -1.11 12.58 -4.01
C TYR A 2 -2.51 12.22 -3.51
N GLU A 3 -3.43 11.93 -4.43
CA GLU A 3 -4.64 11.18 -4.10
C GLU A 3 -4.25 9.73 -3.79
N VAL A 4 -4.89 9.12 -2.79
CA VAL A 4 -4.68 7.71 -2.46
C VAL A 4 -5.98 6.93 -2.69
N ALA A 5 -5.96 6.08 -3.71
CA ALA A 5 -7.06 5.17 -4.01
C ALA A 5 -6.73 3.75 -3.55
N LEU A 6 -7.78 3.00 -3.18
CA LEU A 6 -7.66 1.58 -2.81
C LEU A 6 -8.32 0.73 -3.88
N HIS A 7 -7.60 -0.28 -4.37
CA HIS A 7 -8.23 -1.37 -5.12
C HIS A 7 -9.33 -2.03 -4.25
N PRO A 8 -10.44 -2.51 -4.83
CA PRO A 8 -11.55 -3.09 -4.05
C PRO A 8 -11.12 -4.18 -3.05
N ASP A 9 -10.12 -4.98 -3.39
CA ASP A 9 -9.61 -6.01 -2.47
C ASP A 9 -8.81 -5.42 -1.30
N ALA A 10 -8.00 -4.38 -1.55
CA ALA A 10 -7.34 -3.65 -0.48
C ALA A 10 -8.36 -2.95 0.43
N GLN A 11 -9.40 -2.35 -0.15
CA GLN A 11 -10.49 -1.71 0.59
C GLN A 11 -11.22 -2.72 1.48
N LYS A 12 -11.54 -3.92 0.99
CA LYS A 12 -12.15 -4.99 1.80
C LYS A 12 -11.29 -5.36 3.00
N VAL A 13 -9.97 -5.47 2.83
CA VAL A 13 -9.06 -5.77 3.95
C VAL A 13 -9.05 -4.62 4.96
N TYR A 14 -9.00 -3.37 4.49
CA TYR A 14 -9.03 -2.21 5.37
C TYR A 14 -10.33 -2.13 6.18
N LEU A 15 -11.49 -2.39 5.56
CA LEU A 15 -12.79 -2.37 6.22
C LEU A 15 -12.96 -3.51 7.24
N LYS A 16 -12.29 -4.65 7.03
CA LYS A 16 -12.33 -5.80 7.95
C LYS A 16 -11.24 -5.75 9.03
N ALA A 17 -10.32 -4.80 8.95
CA ALA A 17 -9.23 -4.67 9.90
C ALA A 17 -9.76 -4.34 11.30
N ASP A 18 -9.13 -4.90 12.33
CA ASP A 18 -9.40 -4.47 13.69
C ASP A 18 -9.01 -2.98 13.89
N LYS A 19 -9.48 -2.38 14.99
CA LYS A 19 -9.26 -0.96 15.27
C LYS A 19 -7.77 -0.57 15.28
N ALA A 20 -6.90 -1.45 15.75
CA ALA A 20 -5.47 -1.17 15.86
C ALA A 20 -4.79 -1.21 14.49
N LEU A 21 -5.11 -2.20 13.66
CA LEU A 21 -4.62 -2.35 12.31
C LEU A 21 -5.16 -1.23 11.40
N ALA A 22 -6.47 -0.94 11.46
CA ALA A 22 -7.10 0.12 10.69
C ALA A 22 -6.42 1.48 10.97
N LYS A 23 -6.14 1.81 12.24
CA LYS A 23 -5.43 3.04 12.61
C LYS A 23 -4.02 3.10 12.00
N LYS A 24 -3.31 1.97 11.95
CA LYS A 24 -1.98 1.91 11.33
C LYS A 24 -2.05 2.04 9.81
N ILE A 25 -3.05 1.43 9.17
CA ILE A 25 -3.29 1.57 7.72
C ILE A 25 -3.63 3.02 7.40
N ALA A 26 -4.53 3.67 8.12
CA ALA A 26 -4.87 5.09 7.90
C ALA A 26 -3.64 6.01 7.95
N ARG A 27 -2.73 5.80 8.93
CA ARG A 27 -1.46 6.54 9.00
C ARG A 27 -0.55 6.26 7.81
N CYS A 28 -0.52 5.02 7.33
CA CYS A 28 0.19 4.69 6.10
C CYS A 28 -0.39 5.45 4.91
N LEU A 29 -1.72 5.46 4.71
CA LEU A 29 -2.35 6.18 3.60
C LEU A 29 -2.03 7.67 3.65
N GLN A 30 -2.14 8.30 4.82
CA GLN A 30 -1.74 9.71 5.02
C GLN A 30 -0.26 9.99 4.69
N GLN A 31 0.64 9.05 5.03
CA GLN A 31 2.06 9.17 4.63
C GLN A 31 2.21 9.12 3.11
N LEU A 32 1.46 8.25 2.44
CA LEU A 32 1.51 8.07 0.99
C LEU A 32 0.96 9.30 0.24
N GLU A 33 -0.02 10.01 0.79
CA GLU A 33 -0.49 11.29 0.23
C GLU A 33 0.65 12.32 0.14
N GLN A 34 1.61 12.30 1.06
CA GLN A 34 2.66 13.32 1.14
C GLN A 34 3.97 12.87 0.51
N THR A 35 4.44 11.67 0.82
CA THR A 35 5.79 11.20 0.44
C THR A 35 5.76 9.71 0.07
N PRO A 36 5.10 9.35 -1.05
CA PRO A 36 4.88 7.94 -1.41
C PRO A 36 6.17 7.20 -1.79
N ARG A 37 7.30 7.88 -1.93
CA ARG A 37 8.61 7.25 -2.19
C ARG A 37 9.57 7.28 -1.01
N SER A 38 9.27 8.07 0.04
CA SER A 38 10.25 8.40 1.09
C SER A 38 9.66 8.17 2.48
N HIS A 39 10.01 7.02 3.06
CA HIS A 39 9.76 6.68 4.46
C HIS A 39 10.58 5.43 4.82
N PRO A 40 11.07 5.26 6.07
CA PRO A 40 11.87 4.07 6.45
C PRO A 40 11.18 2.73 6.22
N ASN A 41 9.85 2.71 6.21
CA ASN A 41 9.05 1.50 5.96
C ASN A 41 8.75 1.24 4.48
N ILE A 42 9.14 2.15 3.58
CA ILE A 42 8.92 2.04 2.13
C ILE A 42 10.13 1.37 1.47
N LYS A 43 9.87 0.42 0.58
CA LYS A 43 10.88 -0.14 -0.34
C LYS A 43 10.28 -0.31 -1.72
N ALA A 44 11.03 0.07 -2.76
CA ALA A 44 10.71 -0.30 -4.13
C ALA A 44 10.78 -1.82 -4.29
N LEU A 45 9.80 -2.40 -4.97
CA LEU A 45 9.79 -3.81 -5.34
C LEU A 45 10.61 -4.02 -6.62
N ARG A 46 10.99 -5.28 -6.86
CA ARG A 46 11.84 -5.71 -7.98
C ARG A 46 11.21 -6.91 -8.68
N GLY A 47 11.73 -7.26 -9.85
CA GLY A 47 11.22 -8.38 -10.66
C GLY A 47 9.83 -8.07 -11.21
N ASP A 48 8.92 -9.04 -11.14
CA ASP A 48 7.56 -8.93 -11.66
C ASP A 48 6.73 -7.79 -11.04
N TYR A 49 7.18 -7.26 -9.90
CA TYR A 49 6.57 -6.11 -9.22
C TYR A 49 7.36 -4.81 -9.41
N ALA A 50 8.28 -4.74 -10.38
CA ALA A 50 8.99 -3.50 -10.70
C ALA A 50 7.99 -2.37 -11.02
N GLY A 51 8.27 -1.17 -10.50
CA GLY A 51 7.34 -0.03 -10.57
C GLY A 51 6.35 0.05 -9.40
N CYS A 52 6.23 -1.00 -8.58
CA CYS A 52 5.49 -0.95 -7.33
C CYS A 52 6.41 -0.69 -6.12
N TYR A 53 5.79 -0.24 -5.04
CA TYR A 53 6.41 0.00 -3.74
C TYR A 53 5.68 -0.78 -2.67
N ARG A 54 6.38 -1.08 -1.58
CA ARG A 54 5.80 -1.70 -0.39
C ARG A 54 6.05 -0.85 0.84
N TYR A 55 4.99 -0.55 1.58
CA TYR A 55 5.03 -0.01 2.93
C TYR A 55 4.83 -1.13 3.97
N ARG A 56 5.75 -1.26 4.93
CA ARG A 56 5.63 -2.24 6.03
C ARG A 56 4.87 -1.68 7.23
N ILE A 57 3.88 -2.42 7.71
CA ILE A 57 3.11 -2.12 8.93
C ILE A 57 3.16 -3.35 9.86
N GLY A 58 4.22 -3.47 10.67
CA GLY A 58 4.43 -4.67 11.48
C GLY A 58 4.49 -5.93 10.62
N ASP A 59 3.49 -6.79 10.76
CA ASP A 59 3.30 -8.02 9.98
C ASP A 59 2.43 -7.85 8.74
N TYR A 60 1.93 -6.64 8.45
CA TYR A 60 1.21 -6.34 7.21
C TYR A 60 2.10 -5.60 6.21
N ARG A 61 1.77 -5.76 4.94
CA ARG A 61 2.39 -5.07 3.81
C ARG A 61 1.30 -4.39 2.97
N VAL A 62 1.49 -3.10 2.71
CA VAL A 62 0.71 -2.34 1.73
C VAL A 62 1.56 -2.27 0.47
N VAL A 63 1.09 -2.80 -0.66
CA VAL A 63 1.75 -2.57 -1.96
C VAL A 63 0.92 -1.60 -2.77
N TYR A 64 1.62 -0.71 -3.44
CA TYR A 64 1.02 0.35 -4.22
C TYR A 64 1.89 0.71 -5.41
N SER A 65 1.27 1.28 -6.43
CA SER A 65 1.93 1.97 -7.53
C SER A 65 1.75 3.49 -7.38
N ILE A 66 2.56 4.24 -8.11
CA ILE A 66 2.50 5.71 -8.14
C ILE A 66 2.37 6.13 -9.60
N ASP A 67 1.33 6.88 -9.91
CA ASP A 67 1.17 7.59 -11.18
C ASP A 67 1.45 9.08 -10.94
N ASP A 68 2.64 9.53 -11.34
CA ASP A 68 3.02 10.94 -11.20
C ASP A 68 2.28 11.86 -12.17
N GLY A 69 1.78 11.33 -13.29
CA GLY A 69 1.00 12.09 -14.27
C GLY A 69 -0.39 12.44 -13.76
N GLN A 70 -1.00 11.51 -13.01
CA GLN A 70 -2.31 11.70 -12.38
C GLN A 70 -2.22 12.15 -10.92
N VAL A 71 -1.01 12.24 -10.36
CA VAL A 71 -0.78 12.55 -8.94
C VAL A 71 -1.55 11.57 -8.04
N LEU A 72 -1.52 10.29 -8.42
CA LEU A 72 -2.29 9.20 -7.81
C LEU A 72 -1.38 8.12 -7.23
N VAL A 73 -1.72 7.63 -6.06
CA VAL A 73 -1.18 6.42 -5.45
C VAL A 73 -2.29 5.37 -5.41
N LEU A 74 -2.10 4.26 -6.12
CA LEU A 74 -3.05 3.16 -6.11
C LEU A 74 -2.56 2.04 -5.20
N VAL A 75 -3.23 1.84 -4.07
CA VAL A 75 -2.98 0.70 -3.18
C VAL A 75 -3.61 -0.55 -3.78
N VAL A 76 -2.78 -1.43 -4.32
CA VAL A 76 -3.21 -2.64 -5.02
C VAL A 76 -3.56 -3.78 -4.05
N ALA A 77 -2.84 -3.90 -2.94
CA ALA A 77 -3.22 -4.85 -1.89
C ALA A 77 -2.65 -4.52 -0.51
N ILE A 78 -3.39 -4.94 0.52
CA ILE A 78 -2.99 -4.95 1.92
C ILE A 78 -3.03 -6.40 2.36
N ALA A 79 -1.88 -6.98 2.70
CA ALA A 79 -1.77 -8.41 2.97
C ALA A 79 -0.93 -8.68 4.21
N HIS A 80 -1.25 -9.76 4.92
CA HIS A 80 -0.41 -10.24 6.01
C HIS A 80 0.90 -10.82 5.48
N ARG A 81 1.98 -10.83 6.27
CA ARG A 81 3.32 -11.19 5.80
C ARG A 81 3.44 -12.63 5.31
N SER A 82 2.54 -13.49 5.79
CA SER A 82 2.44 -14.91 5.46
C SER A 82 1.61 -15.17 4.20
N GLU A 83 0.89 -14.16 3.70
CA GLU A 83 0.15 -14.27 2.45
C GLU A 83 1.09 -13.95 1.30
N ALA A 84 1.25 -14.91 0.39
CA ALA A 84 1.96 -14.68 -0.85
C ALA A 84 1.14 -13.73 -1.73
N TYR A 85 1.81 -12.70 -2.28
CA TYR A 85 1.23 -11.83 -3.29
C TYR A 85 0.83 -12.68 -4.50
N LYS A 86 -0.46 -12.74 -4.81
CA LYS A 86 -0.90 -13.24 -6.12
C LYS A 86 -0.84 -12.05 -7.06
N PRO A 87 0.04 -12.04 -8.08
CA PRO A 87 -0.02 -10.99 -9.08
C PRO A 87 -1.40 -11.04 -9.74
N HIS A 88 -2.09 -9.90 -9.79
CA HIS A 88 -3.21 -9.73 -10.69
C HIS A 88 -2.61 -9.67 -12.10
N GLY A 89 -2.79 -10.75 -12.86
CA GLY A 89 -2.60 -10.80 -14.31
C GLY A 89 -3.92 -10.54 -15.02
#